data_AF-A0A150TR89-F1
#
_entry.id   AF-A0A150TR89-F1
#
_cell.length_a   1.000
_cell.length_b   1.000
_cell.length_c   1.000
_cell.angle_alpha   90.00
_cell.angle_beta   90.00
_cell.angle_gamma   90.00
#
_symmetry.space_group_name_H-M   'P 1'
#
loop_
_entity.id
_entity.type
_entity.pdbx_description
1 polymer ?
#
loop_
_entity_poly.entity_id
_entity_poly.type
_entity_poly.pdbx_seq_one_letter_code
_entity_poly.pdbx_strand_id
1 'polypeptide(L)'
;MPWLLEVAGDPALARLAGQAISLITGLDLAAEQLARRAPSGVRAGPTDDPSDHDVAMDPDGDLPFPDVAGVSAWWRRRAAEYRPGTRYLLGRAMTREGLEQALREGHQVARGAAAVELSLRERGRAVFEVRGPGFAQQEALGQRG
;
A
#
# COMPACT_ATOMS: atom_id res chain seq x y z
N MET A 1 2.68 -14.41 2.94
CA MET A 1 1.23 -14.11 3.04
C MET A 1 0.56 -14.67 4.28
N PRO A 2 0.64 -15.98 4.61
CA PRO A 2 -0.04 -16.53 5.78
C PRO A 2 0.21 -15.73 7.07
N TRP A 3 1.48 -15.43 7.37
CA TRP A 3 1.85 -14.57 8.50
C TRP A 3 1.23 -13.16 8.46
N LEU A 4 1.14 -12.51 7.29
CA LEU A 4 0.51 -11.20 7.17
C LEU A 4 -1.01 -11.24 7.47
N LEU A 5 -1.69 -12.36 7.13
CA LEU A 5 -3.10 -12.54 7.46
C LEU A 5 -3.30 -12.76 8.96
N GLU A 6 -2.36 -13.41 9.64
CA GLU A 6 -2.36 -13.53 11.11
C GLU A 6 -2.18 -12.15 11.77
N VAL A 7 -1.20 -11.37 11.30
CA VAL A 7 -0.96 -9.98 11.79
C VAL A 7 -2.18 -9.10 11.53
N ALA A 8 -2.88 -9.27 10.40
CA ALA A 8 -4.10 -8.53 10.10
C ALA A 8 -5.25 -8.80 11.11
N GLY A 9 -5.17 -9.89 11.87
CA GLY A 9 -6.08 -10.22 12.96
C GLY A 9 -5.89 -9.39 14.23
N ASP A 10 -4.72 -8.80 14.43
CA ASP A 10 -4.43 -7.91 15.56
C ASP A 10 -4.99 -6.51 15.28
N PRO A 11 -5.96 -6.00 16.06
CA PRO A 11 -6.53 -4.65 15.87
C PRO A 11 -5.48 -3.54 15.80
N ALA A 12 -4.37 -3.65 16.53
CA ALA A 12 -3.32 -2.63 16.56
C ALA A 12 -2.50 -2.58 15.26
N LEU A 13 -2.41 -3.70 14.54
CA LEU A 13 -1.60 -3.85 13.32
C LEU A 13 -2.46 -4.06 12.06
N ALA A 14 -3.78 -4.20 12.21
CA ALA A 14 -4.69 -4.61 11.15
C ALA A 14 -4.61 -3.70 9.91
N ARG A 15 -4.59 -2.38 10.10
CA ARG A 15 -4.51 -1.41 9.01
C ARG A 15 -3.20 -1.50 8.23
N LEU A 16 -2.07 -1.56 8.94
CA LEU A 16 -0.75 -1.71 8.33
C LEU A 16 -0.61 -3.05 7.59
N ALA A 17 -1.12 -4.13 8.17
CA ALA A 17 -1.14 -5.43 7.51
C ALA A 17 -2.02 -5.40 6.25
N GLY A 18 -3.19 -4.76 6.31
CA GLY A 18 -4.04 -4.52 5.16
C GLY A 18 -3.32 -3.75 4.04
N GLN A 19 -2.66 -2.65 4.39
CA GLN A 19 -1.86 -1.86 3.46
C GLN A 19 -0.71 -2.66 2.84
N ALA A 20 -0.02 -3.48 3.63
CA ALA A 20 1.04 -4.35 3.13
C ALA A 20 0.49 -5.40 2.15
N ILE A 21 -0.67 -5.99 2.44
CA ILE A 21 -1.36 -6.92 1.53
C ILE A 21 -1.70 -6.20 0.23
N SER A 22 -2.34 -5.03 0.29
CA SER A 22 -2.66 -4.20 -0.88
C SER A 22 -1.41 -3.85 -1.70
N LEU A 23 -0.31 -3.46 -1.06
CA LEU A 23 0.94 -3.16 -1.74
C LEU A 23 1.55 -4.38 -2.42
N ILE A 24 1.48 -5.58 -1.82
CA ILE A 24 2.03 -6.80 -2.43
C ILE A 24 1.16 -7.26 -3.59
N THR A 25 -0.16 -7.29 -3.39
CA THR A 25 -1.08 -8.00 -4.28
C THR A 25 -1.84 -7.10 -5.24
N GLY A 26 -1.80 -5.78 -5.04
CA GLY A 26 -2.62 -4.82 -5.76
C GLY A 26 -4.10 -4.87 -5.36
N LEU A 27 -4.42 -5.55 -4.25
CA LEU A 27 -5.79 -5.66 -3.76
C LEU A 27 -6.25 -4.32 -3.19
N ASP A 28 -7.27 -3.73 -3.81
CA ASP A 28 -7.99 -2.60 -3.22
C ASP A 28 -9.09 -3.14 -2.28
N LEU A 29 -8.87 -2.99 -0.96
CA LEU A 29 -9.78 -3.50 0.05
C LEU A 29 -11.16 -2.83 -0.01
N ALA A 30 -11.23 -1.55 -0.34
CA ALA A 30 -12.50 -0.82 -0.40
C ALA A 30 -13.28 -1.24 -1.66
N ALA A 31 -12.62 -1.25 -2.82
CA ALA A 31 -13.25 -1.61 -4.09
C ALA A 31 -13.76 -3.06 -4.11
N GLU A 32 -13.03 -3.98 -3.47
CA GLU A 32 -13.42 -5.38 -3.38
C GLU A 32 -14.38 -5.69 -2.21
N GLN A 33 -14.85 -4.66 -1.48
CA GLN A 33 -15.72 -4.82 -0.30
C GLN A 33 -15.10 -5.72 0.79
N LEU A 34 -13.77 -5.68 0.90
CA LEU A 34 -12.96 -6.39 1.89
C LEU A 34 -12.44 -5.46 2.99
N ALA A 35 -12.99 -4.26 3.10
CA ALA A 35 -12.81 -3.34 4.21
C ALA A 35 -13.94 -3.52 5.23
N ARG A 36 -13.62 -3.39 6.52
CA ARG A 36 -14.58 -3.42 7.62
C ARG A 36 -14.51 -2.16 8.47
N ARG A 37 -15.51 -1.97 9.32
CA ARG A 37 -15.48 -0.90 10.33
C ARG A 37 -14.34 -1.14 11.33
N ALA A 38 -13.85 -0.05 11.89
CA ALA A 38 -12.89 -0.09 12.98
C ALA A 38 -13.42 -0.96 14.15
N PRO A 39 -12.57 -1.81 14.75
CA PRO A 39 -12.91 -2.53 15.97
C PRO A 39 -13.30 -1.57 17.09
N SER A 40 -14.19 -2.02 17.99
CA SER A 40 -14.58 -1.24 19.15
C SER A 40 -13.38 -0.95 20.05
N GLY A 41 -13.25 0.30 20.51
CA GLY A 41 -12.18 0.71 21.43
C GLY A 41 -10.89 1.16 20.76
N VAL A 42 -10.79 1.14 19.42
CA VAL A 42 -9.71 1.82 18.71
C VAL A 42 -10.02 3.32 18.66
N ARG A 43 -9.20 4.15 19.30
CA ARG A 43 -9.23 5.61 19.14
C ARG A 43 -8.43 5.98 17.90
N ALA A 44 -9.06 6.71 16.98
CA ALA A 44 -8.40 7.22 15.78
C ALA A 44 -8.17 8.73 15.98
N GLY A 45 -6.91 9.12 16.15
CA GLY A 45 -6.48 10.51 16.15
C GLY A 45 -7.11 11.41 17.23
N PRO A 46 -6.93 12.74 17.09
CA PRO A 46 -7.46 13.70 18.04
C PRO A 46 -8.99 13.78 17.95
N THR A 47 -9.63 14.10 19.06
CA THR A 47 -11.08 14.32 19.11
C THR A 47 -11.42 15.80 18.94
N ASP A 48 -12.67 16.11 18.63
CA ASP A 48 -13.17 17.50 18.60
C ASP A 48 -13.38 18.10 20.01
N ASP A 49 -13.04 17.36 21.07
CA ASP A 49 -13.18 17.83 22.45
C ASP A 49 -12.10 18.87 22.77
N PRO A 50 -12.47 20.14 23.08
CA PRO A 50 -11.49 21.18 23.39
C PRO A 50 -10.71 20.95 24.70
N SER A 51 -11.14 19.99 25.53
CA SER A 51 -10.41 19.56 26.73
C SER A 51 -9.44 18.40 26.48
N ASP A 52 -9.49 17.79 25.28
CA ASP A 52 -8.53 16.77 24.86
C ASP A 52 -7.23 17.45 24.40
N HIS A 53 -6.16 17.20 25.15
CA HIS A 53 -4.84 17.76 24.83
C HIS A 53 -4.07 16.90 23.83
N ASP A 54 -4.55 15.70 23.50
CA ASP A 54 -3.93 14.84 22.50
C ASP A 54 -4.33 15.28 21.08
N VAL A 55 -3.45 16.07 20.47
CA VAL A 55 -3.59 16.57 19.09
C VAL A 55 -2.85 15.70 18.07
N ALA A 56 -2.34 14.53 18.47
CA ALA A 56 -1.54 13.68 17.60
C ALA A 56 -2.40 13.04 16.51
N MET A 57 -2.13 13.39 15.25
CA MET A 57 -2.78 12.75 14.11
C MET A 57 -2.39 11.28 14.02
N ASP A 58 -3.38 10.41 13.80
CA ASP A 58 -3.15 8.99 13.50
C ASP A 58 -2.61 8.87 12.06
N PRO A 59 -1.33 8.47 11.86
CA PRO A 59 -0.75 8.36 10.53
C PRO A 59 -1.42 7.28 9.67
N ASP A 60 -2.10 6.32 10.31
CA ASP A 60 -2.83 5.23 9.64
C ASP A 60 -4.34 5.50 9.59
N GLY A 61 -4.80 6.72 9.95
CA GLY A 61 -6.21 7.07 10.05
C GLY A 61 -6.99 6.85 8.74
N ASP A 62 -6.33 7.06 7.59
CA ASP A 62 -6.91 6.86 6.26
C ASP A 62 -6.89 5.41 5.78
N LEU A 63 -6.20 4.51 6.50
CA LEU A 63 -6.08 3.11 6.09
C LEU A 63 -7.32 2.31 6.52
N PRO A 64 -7.91 1.49 5.62
CA PRO A 64 -9.05 0.66 5.98
C PRO A 64 -8.63 -0.49 6.90
N PHE A 65 -9.54 -0.89 7.79
CA PHE A 65 -9.39 -2.16 8.49
C PHE A 65 -9.76 -3.31 7.54
N PRO A 66 -8.91 -4.34 7.38
CA PRO A 66 -9.23 -5.47 6.50
C PRO A 66 -10.28 -6.41 7.13
N ASP A 67 -11.20 -6.92 6.32
CA ASP A 67 -11.94 -8.15 6.61
C ASP A 67 -11.01 -9.35 6.40
N VAL A 68 -10.37 -9.79 7.48
CA VAL A 68 -9.36 -10.86 7.45
C VAL A 68 -9.92 -12.16 6.86
N ALA A 69 -11.19 -12.49 7.10
CA ALA A 69 -11.80 -13.70 6.57
C ALA A 69 -12.00 -13.58 5.05
N GLY A 70 -12.56 -12.47 4.59
CA GLY A 70 -12.74 -12.16 3.17
C GLY A 70 -11.41 -12.10 2.41
N VAL A 71 -10.41 -11.42 2.96
CA VAL A 71 -9.05 -11.33 2.37
C VAL A 71 -8.38 -12.71 2.34
N SER A 72 -8.53 -13.53 3.38
CA SER A 72 -8.02 -14.91 3.39
C SER A 72 -8.67 -15.76 2.30
N ALA A 73 -9.99 -15.63 2.10
CA ALA A 73 -10.70 -16.32 1.04
C ALA A 73 -10.26 -15.83 -0.34
N TRP A 74 -10.08 -14.53 -0.52
CA TRP A 74 -9.53 -13.93 -1.74
C TRP A 74 -8.13 -14.47 -2.05
N TRP A 75 -7.24 -14.50 -1.05
CA TRP A 75 -5.87 -14.99 -1.20
C TRP A 75 -5.84 -16.46 -1.64
N ARG A 76 -6.64 -17.33 -1.02
CA ARG A 76 -6.70 -18.76 -1.40
C ARG A 76 -7.03 -18.98 -2.88
N ARG A 77 -7.83 -18.11 -3.49
CA ARG A 77 -8.19 -18.23 -4.92
C ARG A 77 -7.06 -17.80 -5.86
N ARG A 78 -6.17 -16.92 -5.40
CA ARG A 78 -5.17 -16.25 -6.24
C ARG A 78 -3.72 -16.59 -5.90
N ALA A 79 -3.48 -17.31 -4.79
CA ALA A 79 -2.14 -17.63 -4.31
C ALA A 79 -1.26 -18.30 -5.38
N ALA A 80 -1.85 -19.08 -6.30
CA ALA A 80 -1.16 -19.73 -7.40
C ALA A 80 -0.56 -18.74 -8.44
N GLU A 81 -1.05 -17.50 -8.49
CA GLU A 81 -0.49 -16.43 -9.33
C GLU A 81 0.86 -15.93 -8.80
N TYR A 82 1.17 -16.21 -7.52
CA TYR A 82 2.35 -15.71 -6.82
C TYR A 82 3.41 -16.80 -6.64
N ARG A 83 4.63 -16.50 -7.07
CA ARG A 83 5.75 -17.44 -7.00
C ARG A 83 6.58 -17.22 -5.74
N PRO A 84 6.88 -18.28 -4.97
CA PRO A 84 7.83 -18.19 -3.86
C PRO A 84 9.18 -17.60 -4.31
N GLY A 85 9.76 -16.72 -3.50
CA GLY A 85 11.03 -16.05 -3.80
C GLY A 85 10.92 -14.82 -4.71
N THR A 86 9.76 -14.59 -5.35
CA THR A 86 9.52 -13.38 -6.15
C THR A 86 8.93 -12.28 -5.28
N ARG A 87 9.51 -11.07 -5.38
CA ARG A 87 8.94 -9.86 -4.76
C ARG A 87 7.90 -9.23 -5.69
N TYR A 88 6.80 -8.78 -5.12
CA TYR A 88 5.68 -8.19 -5.85
C TYR A 88 5.36 -6.78 -5.34
N LEU A 89 4.94 -5.91 -6.25
CA LEU A 89 4.38 -4.59 -5.98
C LEU A 89 3.14 -4.41 -6.85
N LEU A 90 2.01 -4.09 -6.22
CA LEU A 90 0.70 -3.97 -6.86
C LEU A 90 0.32 -5.20 -7.71
N GLY A 91 0.62 -6.40 -7.21
CA GLY A 91 0.33 -7.66 -7.90
C GLY A 91 1.28 -7.97 -9.07
N ARG A 92 2.24 -7.09 -9.36
CA ARG A 92 3.23 -7.27 -10.42
C ARG A 92 4.54 -7.73 -9.82
N ALA A 93 5.20 -8.70 -10.45
CA ALA A 93 6.57 -9.00 -10.09
C ALA A 93 7.41 -7.73 -10.21
N MET A 94 8.30 -7.47 -9.26
CA MET A 94 9.19 -6.32 -9.28
C MET A 94 10.30 -6.51 -10.35
N THR A 95 9.93 -6.64 -11.62
CA THR A 95 10.83 -6.47 -12.77
C THR A 95 10.98 -4.98 -13.08
N ARG A 96 11.91 -4.63 -13.97
CA ARG A 96 12.05 -3.24 -14.42
C ARG A 96 10.73 -2.68 -14.95
N GLU A 97 10.06 -3.44 -15.80
CA GLU A 97 8.78 -3.08 -16.44
C GLU A 97 7.67 -2.96 -15.39
N GLY A 98 7.58 -3.91 -14.46
CA GLY A 98 6.58 -3.89 -13.38
C GLY A 98 6.74 -2.68 -12.46
N LEU A 99 7.99 -2.31 -12.13
CA LEU A 99 8.29 -1.14 -11.31
C LEU A 99 8.04 0.18 -12.06
N GLU A 100 8.40 0.26 -13.34
CA GLU A 100 8.08 1.43 -14.16
C GLU A 100 6.56 1.64 -14.27
N GLN A 101 5.79 0.56 -14.39
CA GLN A 101 4.34 0.64 -14.39
C GLN A 101 3.80 1.11 -13.03
N ALA A 102 4.30 0.54 -11.92
CA ALA A 102 3.92 0.98 -10.58
C ALA A 102 4.28 2.46 -10.33
N LEU A 103 5.40 2.95 -10.89
CA LEU A 103 5.81 4.35 -10.80
C LEU A 103 4.87 5.30 -11.57
N ARG A 104 4.32 4.85 -12.70
CA ARG A 104 3.42 5.64 -13.55
C ARG A 104 1.96 5.63 -13.07
N GLU A 105 1.48 4.47 -12.61
CA GLU A 105 0.04 4.21 -12.41
C GLU A 105 -0.34 3.98 -10.95
N GLY A 106 0.65 3.74 -10.06
CA GLY A 106 0.39 3.42 -8.67
C GLY A 106 -0.10 4.61 -7.84
N HIS A 107 -0.65 4.33 -6.66
CA HIS A 107 -0.85 5.35 -5.63
C HIS A 107 0.50 5.79 -5.02
N GLN A 108 0.52 6.95 -4.35
CA GLN A 108 1.74 7.63 -3.90
C GLN A 108 2.75 6.71 -3.17
N VAL A 109 2.28 5.88 -2.23
CA VAL A 109 3.12 4.93 -1.50
C VAL A 109 3.80 3.92 -2.44
N ALA A 110 3.05 3.33 -3.37
CA ALA A 110 3.60 2.38 -4.33
C ALA A 110 4.57 3.04 -5.32
N ARG A 111 4.28 4.28 -5.75
CA ARG A 111 5.19 5.06 -6.61
C ARG A 111 6.52 5.32 -5.91
N GLY A 112 6.49 5.70 -4.64
CA GLY A 112 7.70 5.88 -3.83
C GLY A 112 8.52 4.60 -3.70
N ALA A 113 7.86 3.48 -3.40
CA ALA A 113 8.52 2.17 -3.34
C ALA A 113 9.15 1.78 -4.69
N ALA A 114 8.45 2.00 -5.80
CA ALA A 114 8.95 1.74 -7.14
C ALA A 114 10.16 2.63 -7.50
N ALA A 115 10.12 3.91 -7.15
CA ALA A 115 11.20 4.85 -7.41
C ALA A 115 12.52 4.43 -6.72
N VAL A 116 12.44 4.02 -5.44
CA VAL A 116 13.58 3.53 -4.67
C VAL A 116 14.08 2.19 -5.22
N GLU A 117 13.19 1.26 -5.51
CA GLU A 117 13.59 -0.05 -6.03
C GLU A 117 14.28 0.07 -7.41
N LEU A 118 13.82 0.97 -8.27
CA LEU A 118 14.45 1.25 -9.57
C LEU A 118 15.85 1.84 -9.41
N SER A 119 16.08 2.78 -8.48
CA SER A 119 17.40 3.37 -8.26
C SER A 119 18.41 2.37 -7.68
N LEU A 120 17.95 1.44 -6.83
CA LEU A 120 18.79 0.39 -6.25
C LEU A 120 19.25 -0.63 -7.30
N ARG A 121 18.44 -0.87 -8.34
CA ARG A 121 18.73 -1.86 -9.38
C ARG A 121 19.55 -1.31 -10.53
N GLU A 122 19.32 -0.07 -10.91
CA GLU A 122 19.95 0.57 -12.06
C GLU A 122 21.06 1.49 -11.58
N ARG A 123 22.32 1.02 -11.66
CA ARG A 123 23.48 1.83 -11.28
C ARG A 123 23.45 3.18 -12.00
N GLY A 124 23.55 4.26 -11.23
CA GLY A 124 23.54 5.63 -11.74
C GLY A 124 22.16 6.23 -11.95
N ARG A 125 21.07 5.48 -11.74
CA ARG A 125 19.72 6.03 -11.75
C ARG A 125 19.43 6.77 -10.45
N ALA A 126 19.09 8.06 -10.56
CA ALA A 126 18.58 8.83 -9.43
C ALA A 126 17.20 8.33 -8.99
N VAL A 127 16.89 8.49 -7.70
CA VAL A 127 15.53 8.25 -7.18
C VAL A 127 14.58 9.26 -7.85
N PHE A 128 13.49 8.76 -8.43
CA PHE A 128 12.46 9.62 -9.01
C PHE A 128 11.72 10.38 -7.89
N GLU A 129 11.65 11.71 -7.97
CA GLU A 129 11.01 12.53 -6.94
C GLU A 129 9.48 12.56 -7.11
N VAL A 130 8.82 11.58 -6.50
CA VAL A 130 7.36 11.37 -6.55
C VAL A 130 6.54 12.46 -5.85
N ARG A 131 7.16 13.30 -5.01
CA ARG A 131 6.52 14.44 -4.32
C ARG A 131 6.79 15.78 -5.03
N GLY A 132 7.49 15.77 -6.16
CA GLY A 132 7.73 16.98 -6.96
C GLY A 132 6.44 17.53 -7.58
N PRO A 133 6.49 18.67 -8.28
CA PRO A 133 5.33 19.20 -8.98
C PRO A 133 4.82 18.23 -10.06
N GLY A 134 3.49 18.04 -10.15
CA GLY A 134 2.89 17.04 -11.05
C GLY A 134 3.29 17.17 -12.52
N PHE A 135 3.42 18.40 -13.02
CA PHE A 135 3.85 18.64 -14.41
C PHE A 135 5.27 18.15 -14.69
N ALA A 136 6.20 18.29 -13.74
CA ALA A 136 7.57 17.83 -13.86
C ALA A 136 7.62 16.30 -13.81
N GLN A 137 6.77 15.69 -12.98
CA GLN A 137 6.62 14.24 -12.95
C GLN A 137 6.10 13.68 -14.28
N GLN A 138 5.06 14.29 -14.85
CA GLN A 138 4.48 13.88 -16.13
C GLN A 138 5.49 14.00 -17.28
N GLU A 139 6.25 15.10 -17.33
CA GLU A 139 7.30 15.30 -18.32
C GLU A 139 8.40 14.23 -18.20
N ALA A 140 8.90 14.00 -16.98
CA ALA A 140 9.92 13.00 -16.71
C ALA A 140 9.47 11.54 -16.99
N LEU A 141 8.16 11.28 -16.92
CA LEU A 141 7.56 9.97 -17.24
C LEU A 141 7.13 9.83 -18.70
N GLY A 142 7.28 10.87 -19.53
CA GLY A 142 6.83 10.87 -20.92
C GLY A 142 5.31 10.82 -21.07
N GLN A 143 4.57 11.37 -20.11
CA GLN A 143 3.10 11.36 -20.04
C GLN A 143 2.47 12.68 -20.54
N ARG A 144 3.28 13.64 -21.02
CA ARG A 144 2.79 14.81 -21.74
C ARG A 144 2.52 14.44 -23.20
N GLY A 145 1.26 14.56 -23.62
CA GLY A 145 0.84 14.65 -25.02
C GLY A 145 0.91 16.08 -25.52
#